data_AF-A0A7D8Z4V1-F1
#
_entry.id   AF-A0A7D8Z4V1-F1
#
_cell.length_a   1.000
_cell.length_b   1.000
_cell.length_c   1.000
_cell.angle_alpha   90.00
_cell.angle_beta   90.00
_cell.angle_gamma   90.00
#
_symmetry.space_group_name_H-M   'P 1'
#
loop_
_entity.id
_entity.type
_entity.pdbx_description
1 polymer ?
#
loop_
_entity_poly.entity_id
_entity_poly.type
_entity_poly.pdbx_seq_one_letter_code
_entity_poly.pdbx_strand_id
1 'polypeptide(L)'
;MSQSGPPADAKQAQAAALAELENAQRRKRTIDTTLANLEASIWAFEGSYLDETAASGGNIIKGFDNYLKPPAQGNKKKPEPTDADRLFSSSSVTYQSVRWPGGRS
;
A
#
# COMPACT_ATOMS: atom_id res chain seq x y z
N MET A 1 56.42 -11.64 14.96
CA MET A 1 55.30 -11.20 14.11
C MET A 1 54.20 -10.70 15.04
N SER A 2 54.12 -9.38 15.28
CA SER A 2 53.18 -8.82 16.24
C SER A 2 51.91 -8.42 15.49
N GLN A 3 50.85 -9.24 15.62
CA GLN A 3 49.51 -8.84 15.22
C GLN A 3 49.01 -7.78 16.21
N SER A 4 49.17 -6.49 15.87
CA SER A 4 48.40 -5.44 16.50
C SER A 4 46.98 -5.51 15.94
N GLY A 5 46.10 -6.20 16.65
CA GLY A 5 44.66 -6.14 16.39
C GLY A 5 44.15 -4.70 16.49
N PRO A 6 42.99 -4.38 15.88
CA PRO A 6 42.44 -3.03 15.89
C PRO A 6 42.31 -2.50 17.33
N PRO A 7 42.54 -1.20 17.56
CA PRO A 7 42.42 -0.59 18.89
C PRO A 7 41.03 -0.89 19.47
N ALA A 8 40.96 -1.15 20.78
CA ALA A 8 39.73 -1.59 21.45
C ALA A 8 38.52 -0.70 21.11
N ASP A 9 38.74 0.60 20.99
CA ASP A 9 37.74 1.60 20.60
C ASP A 9 37.18 1.36 19.19
N ALA A 10 38.01 0.97 18.22
CA ALA A 10 37.58 0.68 16.86
C ALA A 10 36.73 -0.60 16.79
N LYS A 11 37.09 -1.62 17.58
CA LYS A 11 36.29 -2.85 17.68
C LYS A 11 34.94 -2.60 18.35
N GLN A 12 34.91 -1.73 19.36
CA GLN A 12 33.69 -1.35 20.07
C GLN A 12 32.77 -0.48 19.18
N ALA A 13 33.35 0.45 18.42
CA ALA A 13 32.61 1.24 17.42
C ALA A 13 32.03 0.36 16.30
N GLN A 14 32.80 -0.62 15.81
CA GLN A 14 32.31 -1.59 14.83
C GLN A 14 31.14 -2.41 15.37
N ALA A 15 31.24 -2.91 16.61
CA ALA A 15 30.17 -3.66 17.25
C ALA A 15 28.89 -2.82 17.42
N ALA A 16 29.03 -1.54 17.81
CA ALA A 16 27.92 -0.61 17.91
C ALA A 16 27.25 -0.36 16.54
N ALA A 17 28.04 -0.14 15.48
CA ALA A 17 27.52 0.05 14.13
C ALA A 17 26.77 -1.19 13.61
N LEU A 18 27.25 -2.40 13.91
CA LEU A 18 26.57 -3.64 13.56
C LEU A 18 25.22 -3.79 14.30
N ALA A 19 25.18 -3.46 15.59
CA ALA A 19 23.95 -3.50 16.37
C ALA A 19 22.91 -2.47 15.87
N GLU A 20 23.36 -1.25 15.52
CA GLU A 20 22.52 -0.22 14.92
C GLU A 20 21.94 -0.68 13.58
N LEU A 21 22.79 -1.26 12.71
CA LEU A 21 22.37 -1.79 11.42
C LEU A 21 21.33 -2.92 11.57
N GLU A 22 21.52 -3.82 12.52
CA GLU A 22 20.57 -4.90 12.81
C GLU A 22 19.21 -4.34 13.28
N ASN A 23 19.23 -3.32 14.13
CA ASN A 23 18.02 -2.62 14.58
C ASN A 23 17.31 -1.90 13.43
N ALA A 24 18.07 -1.22 12.56
CA ALA A 24 17.53 -0.57 11.37
C ALA A 24 16.88 -1.59 10.41
N GLN A 25 17.51 -2.75 10.20
CA GLN A 25 16.95 -3.83 9.39
C GLN A 25 15.66 -4.40 9.98
N ARG A 26 15.63 -4.64 11.31
CA ARG A 26 14.39 -5.07 12.00
C ARG A 26 13.27 -4.05 11.81
N ARG A 27 13.57 -2.76 12.04
CA ARG A 27 12.59 -1.68 11.88
C ARG A 27 12.07 -1.60 10.45
N LYS A 28 12.96 -1.73 9.45
CA LYS A 28 12.57 -1.77 8.03
C LYS A 28 11.57 -2.90 7.77
N ARG A 29 11.86 -4.13 8.21
CA ARG A 29 10.95 -5.28 8.02
C ARG A 29 9.58 -5.06 8.64
N THR A 30 9.53 -4.46 9.83
CA THR A 30 8.26 -4.11 10.49
C THR A 30 7.46 -3.09 9.69
N ILE A 31 8.12 -2.05 9.17
CA ILE A 31 7.49 -1.03 8.33
C ILE A 31 6.97 -1.65 7.03
N ASP A 32 7.78 -2.47 6.35
CA ASP A 32 7.39 -3.14 5.10
C ASP A 32 6.15 -4.03 5.31
N THR A 33 6.11 -4.77 6.42
CA THR A 33 4.96 -5.61 6.79
C THR A 33 3.71 -4.75 7.08
N THR A 34 3.89 -3.65 7.81
CA THR A 34 2.79 -2.74 8.15
C THR A 34 2.22 -2.08 6.89
N LEU A 35 3.10 -1.66 5.98
CA LEU A 35 2.72 -1.08 4.70
C LEU A 35 1.90 -2.06 3.87
N ALA A 36 2.38 -3.30 3.71
CA ALA A 36 1.65 -4.34 2.95
C ALA A 36 0.26 -4.62 3.53
N ASN A 37 0.14 -4.69 4.87
CA ASN A 37 -1.14 -4.89 5.54
C ASN A 37 -2.09 -3.70 5.33
N LEU A 38 -1.57 -2.47 5.36
CA LEU A 38 -2.35 -1.26 5.12
C LEU A 38 -2.85 -1.20 3.68
N GLU A 39 -1.99 -1.49 2.71
CA GLU A 39 -2.36 -1.55 1.29
C GLU A 39 -3.44 -2.60 1.02
N ALA A 40 -3.33 -3.79 1.62
CA ALA A 40 -4.37 -4.82 1.53
C ALA A 40 -5.71 -4.35 2.14
N SER A 41 -5.64 -3.65 3.27
CA SER A 41 -6.83 -3.10 3.94
C SER A 41 -7.50 -2.01 3.10
N ILE A 42 -6.72 -1.09 2.53
CA ILE A 42 -7.22 -0.04 1.62
C ILE A 42 -7.95 -0.69 0.44
N TRP A 43 -7.35 -1.70 -0.19
CA TRP A 43 -7.96 -2.38 -1.32
C TRP A 43 -9.29 -3.06 -0.96
N ALA A 44 -9.35 -3.71 0.20
CA ALA A 44 -10.57 -4.33 0.69
C ALA A 44 -11.68 -3.29 0.94
N PHE A 45 -11.34 -2.18 1.62
CA PHE A 45 -12.29 -1.10 1.90
C PHE A 45 -12.79 -0.42 0.63
N GLU A 46 -11.92 -0.21 -0.36
CA GLU A 46 -12.33 0.31 -1.67
C GLU A 46 -13.33 -0.60 -2.35
N GLY A 47 -13.12 -1.93 -2.28
CA GLY A 47 -14.06 -2.90 -2.85
C GLY A 47 -15.45 -2.75 -2.25
N SER A 48 -15.53 -2.82 -0.91
CA SER A 48 -16.79 -2.64 -0.19
C SER A 48 -17.45 -1.30 -0.49
N TYR A 49 -16.69 -0.21 -0.50
CA TYR A 49 -17.22 1.13 -0.78
C TYR A 49 -17.80 1.23 -2.21
N LEU A 50 -17.12 0.70 -3.21
CA LEU A 50 -17.60 0.75 -4.60
C LEU A 50 -18.86 -0.10 -4.78
N ASP A 51 -18.92 -1.26 -4.13
CA ASP A 51 -20.09 -2.15 -4.18
C ASP A 51 -21.33 -1.54 -3.52
N GLU A 52 -21.15 -0.94 -2.33
CA GLU A 52 -22.21 -0.28 -1.58
C GLU A 52 -22.72 0.97 -2.31
N THR A 53 -21.82 1.74 -2.90
CA THR A 53 -22.16 3.00 -3.58
C THR A 53 -22.54 2.85 -5.06
N ALA A 54 -22.45 1.64 -5.63
CA ALA A 54 -22.77 1.41 -7.05
C ALA A 54 -24.20 1.84 -7.44
N ALA A 55 -25.14 1.85 -6.49
CA ALA A 55 -26.55 2.19 -6.71
C ALA A 55 -27.01 3.46 -5.95
N SER A 56 -26.12 4.16 -5.25
CA SER A 56 -26.50 5.30 -4.38
C SER A 56 -26.75 6.61 -5.13
N GLY A 57 -26.54 6.65 -6.46
CA GLY A 57 -26.64 7.87 -7.26
C GLY A 57 -25.38 8.73 -7.23
N GLY A 58 -24.31 8.30 -6.55
CA GLY A 58 -23.01 8.97 -6.59
C GLY A 58 -21.98 8.44 -5.60
N ASN A 59 -20.71 8.62 -5.94
CA ASN A 59 -19.57 8.34 -5.07
C ASN A 59 -18.36 9.23 -5.43
N ILE A 60 -17.31 9.17 -4.61
CA ILE A 60 -16.12 10.03 -4.78
C ILE A 60 -15.42 9.81 -6.13
N ILE A 61 -15.56 8.62 -6.74
CA ILE A 61 -14.91 8.29 -8.01
C ILE A 61 -15.69 8.87 -9.20
N LYS A 62 -17.02 8.78 -9.18
CA LYS A 62 -17.90 9.10 -10.31
C LYS A 62 -18.65 10.42 -10.16
N GLY A 63 -18.53 11.08 -9.01
CA GLY A 63 -19.28 12.29 -8.68
C GLY A 63 -20.69 11.99 -8.17
N PHE A 64 -21.42 13.06 -7.83
CA PHE A 64 -22.75 13.01 -7.19
C PHE A 64 -23.87 13.60 -8.06
N ASP A 65 -23.65 13.75 -9.37
CA ASP A 65 -24.60 14.39 -10.29
C ASP A 65 -25.97 13.70 -10.36
N ASN A 66 -26.05 12.42 -9.96
CA ASN A 66 -27.29 11.65 -9.94
C ASN A 66 -27.86 11.47 -8.52
N TYR A 67 -27.28 12.10 -7.50
CA TYR A 67 -27.67 11.92 -6.11
C TYR A 67 -29.10 12.40 -5.82
N LEU A 68 -29.53 13.49 -6.47
CA LEU A 68 -30.89 14.02 -6.37
C LEU A 68 -31.87 13.42 -7.40
N LYS A 69 -31.38 12.60 -8.33
CA LYS A 69 -32.24 11.98 -9.33
C LYS A 69 -32.89 10.73 -8.70
N PRO A 70 -34.18 10.46 -8.98
CA PRO A 70 -34.81 9.24 -8.52
C PRO A 70 -33.94 8.04 -8.94
N PRO A 71 -33.77 7.03 -8.07
CA PRO A 71 -32.98 5.85 -8.41
C PRO A 71 -33.52 5.29 -9.73
N ALA A 72 -32.63 5.13 -10.72
CA ALA A 72 -33.03 4.64 -12.03
C ALA A 72 -33.66 3.26 -11.85
N GLN A 73 -34.99 3.19 -11.94
CA GLN A 73 -35.73 1.93 -11.93
C GLN A 73 -35.40 1.17 -13.21
N GLY A 74 -34.45 0.26 -13.13
CA GLY A 74 -34.19 -0.67 -14.22
C GLY A 74 -32.79 -1.22 -14.20
N ASN A 75 -32.70 -2.54 -13.96
CA ASN A 75 -31.86 -3.59 -14.56
C ASN A 75 -30.53 -3.28 -15.28
N LYS A 76 -29.94 -2.08 -15.15
CA LYS A 76 -28.59 -1.81 -15.62
C LYS A 76 -27.67 -2.60 -14.72
N LYS A 77 -27.06 -3.65 -15.28
CA LYS A 77 -26.04 -4.45 -14.62
C LYS A 77 -25.10 -3.51 -13.87
N LYS A 78 -24.93 -3.75 -12.57
CA LYS A 78 -24.00 -3.00 -11.74
C LYS A 78 -22.64 -3.03 -12.46
N PRO A 79 -22.06 -1.87 -12.83
CA PRO A 79 -20.75 -1.86 -13.45
C PRO A 79 -19.76 -2.44 -12.44
N GLU A 80 -19.06 -3.48 -12.85
CA GLU A 80 -18.05 -4.13 -12.02
C GLU A 80 -16.92 -3.13 -11.73
N PRO A 81 -16.48 -2.98 -10.47
CA PRO A 81 -15.39 -2.09 -10.11
C PRO A 81 -14.12 -2.42 -10.91
N THR A 82 -13.62 -1.46 -11.69
CA THR A 82 -12.36 -1.61 -12.42
C THR A 82 -11.18 -1.18 -11.55
N ASP A 83 -9.96 -1.54 -11.94
CA ASP A 83 -8.76 -1.06 -11.27
C ASP A 83 -8.61 0.47 -11.34
N ALA A 84 -9.17 1.11 -12.37
CA ALA A 84 -9.20 2.56 -12.50
C ALA A 84 -10.14 3.23 -11.47
N ASP A 85 -11.15 2.50 -10.96
CA ASP A 85 -12.04 3.00 -9.91
C ASP A 85 -11.39 2.95 -8.51
N ARG A 86 -10.22 2.32 -8.37
CA ARG A 86 -9.49 2.12 -7.09
C ARG A 86 -8.45 3.20 -6.85
N LEU A 87 -8.92 4.44 -6.71
CA LEU A 87 -8.09 5.64 -6.62
C LEU A 87 -7.03 5.56 -5.52
N PHE A 88 -7.37 5.09 -4.33
CA PHE A 88 -6.46 5.03 -3.19
C PHE A 88 -5.42 3.94 -3.36
N SER A 89 -5.81 2.75 -3.82
CA SER A 89 -4.83 1.70 -4.15
C SER A 89 -3.90 2.14 -5.28
N SER A 90 -4.43 2.82 -6.30
CA SER A 90 -3.65 3.34 -7.42
C SER A 90 -2.64 4.43 -7.02
N SER A 91 -2.84 5.08 -5.87
CA SER A 91 -1.92 6.11 -5.36
C SER A 91 -0.63 5.54 -4.75
N SER A 92 -0.60 4.23 -4.45
CA SER A 92 0.59 3.57 -3.93
C SER A 92 1.42 2.92 -5.04
N VAL A 93 2.66 3.41 -5.20
CA VAL A 93 3.63 2.85 -6.14
C VAL A 93 4.03 1.42 -5.75
N THR A 94 4.13 1.14 -4.44
CA THR A 94 4.46 -0.21 -3.94
C THR A 94 3.33 -1.19 -4.25
N TYR A 95 2.08 -0.80 -4.06
CA TYR A 95 0.91 -1.60 -4.43
C TYR A 95 0.89 -1.94 -5.93
N GLN A 96 1.10 -0.93 -6.80
CA GLN A 96 1.16 -1.14 -8.25
C GLN A 96 2.30 -2.10 -8.64
N SER A 97 3.46 -1.98 -7.99
CA SER A 97 4.64 -2.81 -8.28
C SER A 97 4.49 -4.27 -7.85
N VAL A 98 3.72 -4.54 -6.78
CA VAL A 98 3.42 -5.91 -6.31
C VAL A 98 2.37 -6.59 -7.20
N ARG A 99 1.41 -5.81 -7.71
CA ARG A 99 0.34 -6.31 -8.59
C ARG A 99 0.81 -6.63 -10.02
N TRP A 100 1.95 -6.08 -10.46
CA TRP A 100 2.46 -6.26 -11.82
C TRP A 100 3.72 -7.14 -11.88
N PRO A 101 3.65 -8.40 -12.34
CA PRO A 101 4.79 -9.32 -12.37
C PRO A 101 5.88 -9.00 -13.42
N GLY A 102 5.80 -7.90 -14.19
CA GLY A 102 6.72 -7.69 -15.31
C GLY A 102 6.83 -6.26 -15.84
N GLY A 103 7.18 -5.29 -15.01
CA GLY A 103 7.07 -3.87 -15.39
C GLY A 103 8.06 -2.98 -14.69
N ARG A 104 9.34 -3.23 -14.95
CA ARG A 104 10.38 -2.19 -14.99
C ARG A 104 11.27 -2.51 -16.19
N SER A 105 11.11 -1.73 -17.24
CA SER A 105 12.18 -1.42 -18.20
C SER A 105 12.87 -0.15 -17.72
#